data_AF-A0A3M4SPG3-F1
#
_entry.id   AF-A0A3M4SPG3-F1
#
_cell.length_a   1.000
_cell.length_b   1.000
_cell.length_c   1.000
_cell.angle_alpha   90.00
_cell.angle_beta   90.00
_cell.angle_gamma   90.00
#
_symmetry.space_group_name_H-M   'P 1'
#
loop_
_entity.id
_entity.type
_entity.pdbx_description
1 polymer ?
#
loop_
_entity_poly.entity_id
_entity_poly.type
_entity_poly.pdbx_seq_one_letter_code
_entity_poly.pdbx_strand_id
1 'polypeptide(L)'
;MNGILIESKTPVREFTVVTRWSVAASHIATHRVHYIILDEEYDAISENMVLWYATSESLGSYKSRWPGNEEYGTPATSQPRMEAYQRLRRVGPIRDVTDESGAVIERSEVFKLPTLQPERVLNSKLSYGDRTPSLEAAFR
;
A
#
# COMPACT_ATOMS: atom_id res chain seq x y z
N MET A 1 4.64 11.71 8.29
CA MET A 1 5.49 10.69 7.67
C MET A 1 4.58 9.89 6.73
N ASN A 2 4.99 9.70 5.48
CA ASN A 2 4.24 9.01 4.42
C ASN A 2 4.71 7.56 4.34
N GLY A 3 4.37 6.77 5.36
CA GLY A 3 4.76 5.36 5.46
C GLY A 3 6.10 5.10 6.15
N ILE A 4 6.57 3.86 6.05
CA ILE A 4 7.86 3.39 6.55
C ILE A 4 8.64 2.76 5.39
N LEU A 5 9.97 2.82 5.44
CA LEU A 5 10.84 2.16 4.48
C LEU A 5 11.49 0.95 5.14
N ILE A 6 11.45 -0.19 4.46
CA ILE A 6 12.04 -1.45 4.91
C ILE A 6 13.02 -1.90 3.83
N GLU A 7 14.27 -2.11 4.21
CA GLU A 7 15.31 -2.66 3.36
C GLU A 7 15.45 -4.16 3.68
N SER A 8 15.23 -5.00 2.67
CA SER A 8 15.41 -6.45 2.79
C SER A 8 16.70 -6.87 2.09
N LYS A 9 17.44 -7.81 2.70
CA LYS A 9 18.64 -8.40 2.09
C LYS A 9 18.33 -9.37 0.96
N THR A 10 17.09 -9.84 0.88
CA THR A 10 16.63 -10.80 -0.12
C THR A 10 15.35 -10.31 -0.79
N PRO A 11 15.13 -10.65 -2.07
CA PRO A 11 13.87 -10.38 -2.73
C PRO A 11 12.70 -10.91 -1.91
N VAL A 12 11.71 -10.04 -1.69
CA VAL A 12 10.44 -10.41 -1.05
C VAL A 12 9.48 -10.78 -2.19
N ARG A 13 8.72 -11.87 -2.03
CA ARG A 13 7.67 -12.28 -2.99
C ARG A 13 6.27 -12.06 -2.45
N GLU A 14 6.13 -12.25 -1.14
CA GLU A 14 4.92 -12.00 -0.40
C GLU A 14 5.27 -11.61 1.03
N PHE A 15 4.41 -10.80 1.64
CA PHE A 15 4.52 -10.43 3.05
C PHE A 15 3.17 -9.97 3.58
N THR A 16 3.02 -9.98 4.90
CA THR A 16 1.78 -9.54 5.54
C THR A 16 2.07 -8.37 6.46
N VAL A 17 1.35 -7.26 6.27
CA VAL A 17 1.33 -6.16 7.21
C VAL A 17 0.12 -6.32 8.12
N VAL A 18 0.36 -6.32 9.43
CA VAL A 18 -0.70 -6.36 10.44
C VAL A 18 -0.64 -5.09 11.27
N THR A 19 -1.62 -4.22 11.07
CA THR A 19 -1.76 -3.00 11.85
C THR A 19 -2.87 -3.19 12.87
N ARG A 20 -2.61 -2.76 14.12
CA ARG A 20 -3.58 -2.85 15.22
C ARG A 20 -3.71 -1.49 15.89
N TRP A 21 -4.95 -1.08 16.14
CA TRP A 21 -5.27 0.15 16.87
C TRP A 21 -6.11 -0.19 18.08
N SER A 22 -5.75 0.35 19.24
CA SER A 22 -6.70 0.45 20.36
C SER A 22 -7.67 1.59 20.04
N VAL A 23 -8.93 1.25 19.81
CA VAL A 23 -9.96 2.24 19.46
C VAL A 23 -10.70 2.63 20.72
N ALA A 24 -10.52 3.88 21.17
CA ALA A 24 -11.19 4.45 22.33
C ALA A 24 -11.12 3.57 23.61
N ALA A 25 -10.06 2.77 23.77
CA ALA A 25 -9.91 1.76 24.82
C ALA A 25 -11.05 0.72 24.91
N SER A 26 -11.93 0.61 23.92
CA SER A 26 -13.05 -0.34 23.92
C SER A 26 -12.70 -1.67 23.25
N HIS A 27 -11.95 -1.63 22.15
CA HIS A 27 -11.54 -2.82 21.40
C HIS A 27 -10.23 -2.58 20.66
N ILE A 28 -9.70 -3.65 20.06
CA ILE A 28 -8.57 -3.60 19.14
C ILE A 28 -9.11 -3.79 17.72
N ALA A 29 -9.01 -2.76 16.90
CA ALA A 29 -9.26 -2.88 15.47
C ALA A 29 -8.01 -3.44 14.79
N THR A 30 -8.17 -4.44 13.92
CA THR A 30 -7.06 -5.11 13.24
C THR A 30 -7.21 -5.03 11.72
N HIS A 31 -6.16 -4.59 11.03
CA HIS A 31 -6.08 -4.60 9.58
C HIS A 31 -4.93 -5.49 9.13
N ARG A 32 -5.24 -6.49 8.30
CA ARG A 32 -4.29 -7.45 7.75
C ARG A 32 -4.27 -7.31 6.24
N VAL A 33 -3.11 -6.99 5.69
CA VAL A 33 -2.93 -6.93 4.24
C VAL A 33 -1.88 -7.94 3.85
N HIS A 34 -2.28 -8.94 3.07
CA HIS A 34 -1.38 -9.89 2.44
C HIS A 34 -0.96 -9.34 1.08
N TYR A 35 0.28 -8.91 0.98
CA TYR A 35 0.86 -8.36 -0.22
C TYR A 35 1.51 -9.46 -1.06
N ILE A 36 1.21 -9.46 -2.36
CA ILE A 36 1.81 -10.38 -3.35
C ILE A 36 2.52 -9.54 -4.41
N ILE A 37 3.78 -9.84 -4.69
CA ILE A 37 4.59 -9.10 -5.65
C ILE A 37 4.50 -9.80 -7.02
N LEU A 38 4.13 -9.03 -8.03
CA LEU A 38 3.70 -9.57 -9.34
C LEU A 38 4.83 -9.85 -10.32
N ASP A 39 6.00 -9.24 -10.11
CA ASP A 39 7.14 -9.34 -11.01
C ASP A 39 8.46 -9.17 -10.24
N GLU A 40 9.60 -9.35 -10.91
CA GLU A 40 10.94 -9.17 -10.34
C GLU A 40 11.77 -8.19 -11.19
N GLU A 41 11.11 -7.21 -11.84
CA GLU A 41 11.79 -6.30 -12.80
C GLU A 41 12.64 -5.21 -12.11
N TYR A 42 12.28 -4.83 -10.89
CA TYR A 42 12.95 -3.78 -10.10
C TYR A 42 13.04 -4.15 -8.62
N ASP A 43 13.85 -3.39 -7.88
CA ASP A 43 14.23 -3.71 -6.49
C ASP A 43 13.40 -3.00 -5.42
N ALA A 44 12.33 -2.28 -5.79
CA ALA A 44 11.49 -1.58 -4.82
C ALA A 44 10.00 -1.87 -5.02
N ILE A 45 9.24 -1.70 -3.94
CA ILE A 45 7.80 -1.84 -3.91
C ILE A 45 7.19 -0.70 -3.11
N SER A 46 5.95 -0.31 -3.44
CA SER A 46 5.21 0.70 -2.69
C SER A 46 3.71 0.48 -2.84
N GLU A 47 2.98 0.59 -1.71
CA GLU A 47 1.51 0.58 -1.71
C GLU A 47 0.89 1.88 -2.26
N ASN A 48 1.69 2.94 -2.37
CA ASN A 48 1.23 4.20 -2.97
C ASN A 48 1.03 4.01 -4.47
N MET A 49 -0.21 3.72 -4.88
CA MET A 49 -0.59 3.43 -6.27
C MET A 49 -0.39 4.63 -7.21
N VAL A 50 -0.26 5.86 -6.69
CA VAL A 50 0.11 7.02 -7.52
C VAL A 50 1.48 6.79 -8.15
N LEU A 51 2.40 6.17 -7.40
CA LEU A 51 3.71 5.77 -7.88
C LEU A 51 3.64 4.60 -8.87
N TRP A 52 2.48 4.15 -9.35
CA TRP A 52 2.38 3.12 -10.38
C TRP A 52 2.12 3.70 -11.76
N TYR A 53 1.66 4.95 -11.87
CA TYR A 53 1.34 5.59 -13.14
C TYR A 53 2.55 6.15 -13.88
N ALA A 54 2.46 6.24 -15.22
CA ALA A 54 3.48 6.93 -15.99
C ALA A 54 3.64 8.39 -15.55
N THR A 55 4.86 8.93 -15.66
CA THR A 55 5.19 10.29 -15.23
C THR A 55 5.73 11.12 -16.39
N SER A 56 5.56 12.44 -16.31
CA SER A 56 6.14 13.38 -17.27
C SER A 56 7.66 13.47 -17.17
N GLU A 57 8.30 14.14 -18.13
CA GLU A 57 9.75 14.39 -18.13
C GLU A 57 10.24 15.11 -16.87
N SER A 58 9.50 16.13 -16.43
CA SER A 58 9.78 16.88 -15.19
C SER A 58 9.76 16.02 -13.92
N LEU A 59 9.21 14.82 -14.00
CA LEU A 59 9.01 13.88 -12.90
C LEU A 59 9.80 12.57 -13.08
N GLY A 60 10.63 12.47 -14.11
CA GLY A 60 11.55 11.35 -14.35
C GLY A 60 11.18 10.41 -15.51
N SER A 61 10.14 10.72 -16.30
CA SER A 61 9.75 9.93 -17.49
C SER A 61 9.49 8.44 -17.23
N TYR A 62 9.11 8.06 -16.01
CA TYR A 62 8.81 6.66 -15.68
C TYR A 62 7.62 6.14 -16.48
N LYS A 63 7.73 4.90 -16.97
CA LYS A 63 6.61 4.17 -17.58
C LYS A 63 5.62 3.71 -16.51
N SER A 64 4.38 3.44 -16.95
CA SER A 64 3.37 2.84 -16.08
C SER A 64 3.80 1.45 -15.63
N ARG A 65 3.63 1.16 -14.35
CA ARG A 65 3.72 -0.16 -13.71
C ARG A 65 2.36 -0.69 -13.30
N TRP A 66 1.28 0.00 -13.66
CA TRP A 66 -0.08 -0.44 -13.34
C TRP A 66 -0.32 -1.87 -13.88
N PRO A 67 -0.68 -2.86 -13.04
CA PRO A 67 -0.79 -4.24 -13.47
C PRO A 67 -2.08 -4.45 -14.26
N GLY A 68 -1.96 -4.63 -15.58
CA GLY A 68 -3.11 -4.72 -16.49
C GLY A 68 -3.99 -5.96 -16.32
N ASN A 69 -3.48 -7.02 -15.68
CA ASN A 69 -4.21 -8.26 -15.44
C ASN A 69 -4.97 -8.27 -14.10
N GLU A 70 -4.87 -7.20 -13.31
CA GLU A 70 -5.56 -7.08 -12.03
C GLU A 70 -6.79 -6.17 -12.17
N GLU A 71 -7.87 -6.50 -11.47
CA GLU A 71 -9.10 -5.71 -11.44
C GLU A 71 -8.99 -4.51 -10.50
N TYR A 72 -7.96 -3.67 -10.68
CA TYR A 72 -7.86 -2.44 -9.93
C TYR A 72 -8.77 -1.35 -10.48
N GLY A 73 -9.53 -0.72 -9.59
CA GLY A 73 -10.21 0.55 -9.84
C GLY A 73 -9.25 1.72 -9.68
N THR A 74 -9.75 2.88 -9.24
CA THR A 74 -8.86 4.01 -8.93
C THR A 74 -8.06 3.73 -7.64
N PRO A 75 -6.94 4.44 -7.39
CA PRO A 75 -6.27 4.38 -6.09
C PRO A 75 -7.24 4.58 -4.90
N ALA A 76 -8.22 5.48 -5.04
CA ALA A 76 -9.21 5.77 -4.01
C ALA A 76 -10.14 4.59 -3.69
N THR A 77 -10.37 3.65 -4.60
CA THR A 77 -11.21 2.46 -4.35
C THR A 77 -10.40 1.21 -4.02
N SER A 78 -9.15 1.16 -4.47
CA SER A 78 -8.35 -0.07 -4.50
C SER A 78 -7.25 -0.12 -3.45
N GLN A 79 -6.63 1.02 -3.11
CA GLN A 79 -5.51 1.02 -2.15
C GLN A 79 -5.98 0.50 -0.78
N PRO A 80 -5.25 -0.44 -0.16
CA PRO A 80 -5.61 -1.02 1.12
C PRO A 80 -5.79 0.04 2.21
N ARG A 81 -6.83 -0.12 3.03
CA ARG A 81 -7.07 0.76 4.19
C ARG A 81 -8.12 0.17 5.10
N MET A 82 -8.00 0.51 6.38
CA MET A 82 -9.04 0.31 7.38
C MET A 82 -10.06 1.45 7.33
N GLU A 83 -11.34 1.13 7.44
CA GLU A 83 -12.42 2.10 7.66
C GLU A 83 -13.23 1.64 8.86
N ALA A 84 -13.51 2.51 9.84
CA ALA A 84 -14.30 2.14 11.01
C ALA A 84 -15.73 1.71 10.63
N TYR A 85 -16.31 2.37 9.63
CA TYR A 85 -17.56 1.99 8.98
C TYR A 85 -17.34 2.05 7.48
N GLN A 86 -17.90 1.12 6.72
CA GLN A 86 -17.71 1.08 5.28
C GLN A 86 -18.39 2.30 4.62
N ARG A 87 -17.58 3.21 4.07
CA ARG A 87 -18.09 4.47 3.46
C ARG A 87 -18.05 4.47 1.94
N LEU A 88 -17.13 3.70 1.37
CA LEU A 88 -16.90 3.65 -0.07
C LEU A 88 -17.00 2.22 -0.56
N ARG A 89 -17.50 2.05 -1.78
CA ARG A 89 -17.41 0.76 -2.47
C ARG A 89 -15.94 0.48 -2.78
N ARG A 90 -15.41 -0.57 -2.17
CA ARG A 90 -14.04 -1.03 -2.38
C ARG A 90 -14.01 -2.08 -3.48
N VAL A 91 -12.86 -2.19 -4.15
CA VAL A 91 -12.59 -3.21 -5.17
C VAL A 91 -11.43 -4.07 -4.69
N GLY A 92 -11.55 -5.39 -4.83
CA GLY A 92 -10.52 -6.36 -4.48
C GLY A 92 -10.99 -7.43 -3.47
N PRO A 93 -10.11 -8.39 -3.15
CA PRO A 93 -10.39 -9.48 -2.21
C PRO A 93 -10.35 -8.96 -0.77
N ILE A 94 -11.51 -8.55 -0.26
CA ILE A 94 -11.66 -7.92 1.06
C ILE A 94 -12.65 -8.73 1.90
N ARG A 95 -12.29 -9.00 3.14
CA ARG A 95 -13.15 -9.60 4.15
C ARG A 95 -13.17 -8.73 5.40
N ASP A 96 -14.38 -8.32 5.78
CA ASP A 96 -14.62 -7.56 6.99
C ASP A 96 -15.28 -8.43 8.06
N VAL A 97 -14.91 -8.19 9.32
CA VAL A 97 -15.63 -8.64 10.51
C VAL A 97 -16.12 -7.39 11.22
N THR A 98 -17.41 -7.36 11.52
CA THR A 98 -18.05 -6.22 12.20
C THR A 98 -18.53 -6.58 13.60
N ASP A 99 -18.64 -5.57 14.46
CA ASP A 99 -19.35 -5.69 15.72
C ASP A 99 -20.87 -5.52 15.55
N GLU A 100 -21.60 -5.53 16.67
CA GLU A 100 -23.07 -5.38 16.71
C GLU A 100 -23.55 -4.01 16.20
N SER A 101 -22.70 -2.99 16.23
CA SER A 101 -22.99 -1.65 15.70
C SER A 101 -22.72 -1.52 14.21
N GLY A 102 -22.17 -2.56 13.58
CA GLY A 102 -21.71 -2.55 12.20
C GLY A 102 -20.34 -1.88 12.01
N ALA A 103 -19.59 -1.61 13.09
CA ALA A 103 -18.23 -1.11 12.99
C ALA A 103 -17.28 -2.24 12.58
N VAL A 104 -16.37 -1.98 11.64
CA VAL A 104 -15.37 -2.95 11.21
C VAL A 104 -14.29 -3.08 12.28
N ILE A 105 -14.21 -4.25 12.91
CA ILE A 105 -13.22 -4.57 13.95
C ILE A 105 -12.04 -5.36 13.39
N GLU A 106 -12.25 -6.10 12.30
CA GLU A 106 -11.17 -6.73 11.53
C GLU A 106 -11.40 -6.54 10.04
N ARG A 107 -10.35 -6.19 9.31
CA ARG A 107 -10.31 -6.24 7.84
C ARG A 107 -9.12 -7.06 7.38
N SER A 108 -9.37 -8.00 6.48
CA SER A 108 -8.35 -8.76 5.76
C SER A 108 -8.42 -8.45 4.26
N GLU A 109 -7.29 -8.09 3.66
CA GLU A 109 -7.18 -7.78 2.23
C GLU A 109 -6.04 -8.59 1.59
N VAL A 110 -6.22 -8.98 0.32
CA VAL A 110 -5.11 -9.42 -0.54
C VAL A 110 -4.83 -8.32 -1.55
N PHE A 111 -3.59 -7.86 -1.62
CA PHE A 111 -3.20 -6.76 -2.50
C PHE A 111 -1.96 -7.11 -3.31
N LYS A 112 -2.09 -7.12 -4.62
CA LYS A 112 -1.01 -7.48 -5.53
C LYS A 112 -0.34 -6.24 -6.13
N LEU A 113 0.97 -6.15 -6.10
CA LEU A 113 1.66 -4.93 -6.53
C LEU A 113 2.86 -5.24 -7.43
N PRO A 114 3.13 -4.36 -8.41
CA PRO A 114 4.30 -4.47 -9.26
C PRO A 114 5.56 -4.07 -8.50
N THR A 115 6.72 -4.45 -9.03
CA THR A 115 7.95 -3.77 -8.63
C THR A 115 8.07 -2.42 -9.32
N LEU A 116 8.80 -1.51 -8.67
CA LEU A 116 9.05 -0.12 -9.06
C LEU A 116 10.54 0.17 -9.02
N GLN A 117 10.98 1.14 -9.83
CA GLN A 117 12.34 1.68 -9.73
C GLN A 117 12.58 2.26 -8.33
N PRO A 118 13.70 1.97 -7.64
CA PRO A 118 14.00 2.55 -6.33
C PRO A 118 13.98 4.08 -6.33
N GLU A 119 14.53 4.71 -7.36
CA GLU A 119 14.60 6.16 -7.50
C GLU A 119 13.21 6.79 -7.58
N ARG A 120 12.24 6.05 -8.14
CA ARG A 120 10.83 6.47 -8.22
C ARG A 120 10.17 6.51 -6.84
N VAL A 121 10.50 5.56 -5.96
CA VAL A 121 9.97 5.50 -4.58
C VAL A 121 10.60 6.59 -3.71
N LEU A 122 11.90 6.84 -3.90
CA LEU A 122 12.66 7.83 -3.14
C LEU A 122 12.49 9.27 -3.64
N ASN A 123 11.89 9.47 -4.82
CA ASN A 123 11.69 10.79 -5.39
C ASN A 123 10.61 11.56 -4.62
N SER A 124 11.04 12.52 -3.80
CA SER A 124 10.16 13.39 -3.02
C SER A 124 9.23 14.23 -3.89
N LYS A 125 9.54 14.50 -5.16
CA LYS A 125 8.64 15.24 -6.07
C LYS A 125 7.44 14.40 -6.53
N LEU A 126 7.56 13.07 -6.52
CA LEU A 126 6.47 12.16 -6.85
C LEU A 126 5.57 11.87 -5.63
N SER A 127 6.08 12.14 -4.44
CA SER A 127 5.31 12.08 -3.21
C SER A 127 4.69 13.46 -2.96
N TYR A 128 3.38 13.55 -2.75
CA TYR A 128 2.71 14.83 -2.43
C TYR A 128 3.05 15.33 -1.01
N GLY A 129 4.33 15.50 -0.66
CA GLY A 129 4.81 16.13 0.57
C GLY A 129 6.21 15.69 1.04
N ASP A 130 6.82 16.52 1.90
CA ASP A 130 8.19 16.36 2.45
C ASP A 130 8.34 15.24 3.50
N ARG A 131 7.44 14.27 3.50
CA ARG A 131 7.30 13.27 4.56
C ARG A 131 7.68 11.85 4.12
N THR A 132 8.28 11.71 2.94
CA THR A 132 8.81 10.43 2.44
C THR A 132 10.03 10.01 3.26
N PRO A 133 10.08 8.79 3.81
CA PRO A 133 11.25 8.29 4.52
C PRO A 133 12.49 8.30 3.63
N SER A 134 13.64 8.72 4.16
CA SER A 134 14.92 8.57 3.49
C SER A 134 15.44 7.14 3.62
N LEU A 135 16.40 6.76 2.78
CA LEU A 135 17.14 5.49 2.91
C LEU A 135 17.81 5.34 4.29
N GLU A 136 18.26 6.44 4.87
CA GLU A 136 18.89 6.45 6.20
C GLU A 136 17.91 6.10 7.32
N ALA A 137 16.61 6.33 7.11
CA ALA A 137 15.54 6.01 8.05
C ALA A 137 14.95 4.60 7.83
N ALA A 138 15.52 3.81 6.91
CA ALA A 138 15.02 2.47 6.61
C ALA A 138 15.26 1.50 7.78
N PHE A 139 14.27 0.64 8.04
CA PHE A 139 14.43 -0.52 8.92
C PHE A 139 15.15 -1.64 8.14
N ARG A 140 16.05 -2.37 8.82
CA ARG A 140 16.90 -3.42 8.26
C ARG A 140 16.77 -4.74 9.01
#